data_AF-A0A6P5SDK8-F1
#
_entry.id   AF-A0A6P5SDK8-F1
#
_cell.length_a   1.000
_cell.length_b   1.000
_cell.length_c   1.000
_cell.angle_alpha   90.00
_cell.angle_beta   90.00
_cell.angle_gamma   90.00
#
_symmetry.space_group_name_H-M   'P 1'
#
loop_
_entity.id
_entity.type
_entity.pdbx_description
1 polymer ?
#
loop_
_entity_poly.entity_id
_entity_poly.type
_entity_poly.pdbx_seq_one_letter_code
_entity_poly.pdbx_strand_id
1 'polypeptide(L)'
;MADKPAPEPRSSTFSSAVNGGKTLEECQDMIQRSFRIPMVKFLLKHLEQAGCGIGNRFIKAVHCDKQIAGDYARGKGIRVCGNHMNIQDEVDQMVIRGLIHAFDNCRAANLNWANCAHYACMEIRAGHLSGDCHYKRELLRGFVKIRGHE
;
A
#
# COMPACT_ATOMS: atom_id res chain seq x y z
N MET A 1 9.08 -33.81 10.66
CA MET A 1 9.06 -33.03 9.40
C MET A 1 8.95 -31.59 9.81
N ALA A 2 9.99 -30.78 9.60
CA ALA A 2 10.04 -29.41 10.07
C ALA A 2 9.14 -28.52 9.19
N ASP A 3 8.21 -27.81 9.82
CA ASP A 3 7.39 -26.79 9.16
C ASP A 3 8.30 -25.75 8.51
N LYS A 4 8.24 -25.67 7.19
CA LYS A 4 8.95 -24.67 6.40
C LYS A 4 8.22 -23.33 6.61
N PRO A 5 8.88 -22.27 7.09
CA PRO A 5 8.22 -20.99 7.31
C PRO A 5 7.61 -20.49 6.00
N ALA A 6 6.38 -19.99 6.08
CA ALA A 6 5.64 -19.44 4.96
C ALA A 6 6.48 -18.37 4.23
N PRO A 7 6.47 -18.33 2.88
CA PRO A 7 7.19 -17.32 2.14
C PRO A 7 6.63 -15.94 2.49
N GLU A 8 7.49 -15.03 2.93
CA GLU A 8 7.11 -13.65 3.18
C GLU A 8 6.63 -12.99 1.87
N PRO A 9 5.53 -12.20 1.91
CA PRO A 9 4.99 -11.57 0.72
C PRO A 9 6.02 -10.62 0.12
N ARG A 10 6.32 -10.82 -1.17
CA ARG A 10 7.10 -9.85 -1.95
C ARG A 10 6.20 -8.65 -2.18
N SER A 11 6.38 -7.63 -1.35
CA SER A 11 5.89 -6.28 -1.61
C SER A 11 6.53 -5.81 -2.92
N SER A 12 5.72 -5.22 -3.78
CA SER A 12 6.19 -4.49 -4.95
C SER A 12 7.19 -3.41 -4.50
N THR A 13 8.41 -3.48 -5.03
CA THR A 13 9.53 -2.59 -4.70
C THR A 13 9.28 -1.23 -5.36
N PHE A 14 8.63 -0.32 -4.64
CA PHE A 14 8.35 1.05 -5.10
C PHE A 14 9.21 2.11 -4.42
N SER A 15 10.42 1.76 -3.96
CA SER A 15 11.29 2.74 -3.31
C SER A 15 12.04 3.55 -4.37
N SER A 16 11.74 4.85 -4.47
CA SER A 16 12.48 5.82 -5.30
C SER A 16 13.57 6.55 -4.50
N ALA A 17 13.89 6.11 -3.28
CA ALA A 17 14.86 6.77 -2.40
C ALA A 17 16.30 6.59 -2.88
N VAL A 18 16.71 7.47 -3.80
CA VAL A 18 18.11 7.57 -4.27
C VAL A 18 18.99 8.32 -3.27
N ASN A 19 18.42 9.14 -2.36
CA ASN A 19 19.14 10.05 -1.46
C ASN A 19 18.70 9.99 0.03
N GLY A 20 18.32 8.81 0.53
CA GLY A 20 17.75 8.67 1.87
C GLY A 20 16.33 9.24 1.93
N GLY A 21 15.34 8.42 2.30
CA GLY A 21 13.95 8.88 2.35
C GLY A 21 13.68 9.84 3.50
N LYS A 22 12.41 10.13 3.72
CA LYS A 22 11.92 11.03 4.77
C LYS A 22 12.18 10.51 6.18
N THR A 23 12.32 11.44 7.12
CA THR A 23 12.24 11.13 8.55
C THR A 23 10.85 10.58 8.92
N LEU A 24 10.74 9.93 10.07
CA LEU A 24 9.46 9.39 10.54
C LEU A 24 8.41 10.48 10.75
N GLU A 25 8.83 11.63 11.26
CA GLU A 25 7.95 12.77 11.52
C GLU A 25 7.44 13.38 10.21
N GLU A 26 8.32 13.63 9.24
CA GLU A 26 7.92 14.11 7.92
C GLU A 26 6.99 13.12 7.21
N CYS A 27 7.29 11.82 7.27
CA CYS A 27 6.44 10.79 6.69
C CYS A 27 5.07 10.74 7.38
N GLN A 28 5.02 10.89 8.71
CA GLN A 28 3.77 10.95 9.45
C GLN A 28 2.93 12.18 9.04
N ASP A 29 3.57 13.34 8.83
CA ASP A 29 2.89 14.53 8.30
C ASP A 29 2.35 14.31 6.89
N MET A 30 3.10 13.61 6.04
CA MET A 30 2.63 13.25 4.70
C MET A 30 1.42 12.32 4.77
N ILE A 31 1.42 11.32 5.66
CA ILE A 31 0.26 10.45 5.92
C ILE A 31 -0.94 11.29 6.35
N GLN A 32 -0.75 12.27 7.26
CA GLN A 32 -1.84 13.17 7.68
C GLN A 32 -2.42 13.97 6.51
N ARG A 33 -1.58 14.43 5.58
CA ARG A 33 -2.04 15.12 4.37
C ARG A 33 -2.83 14.19 3.44
N SER A 34 -2.49 12.90 3.35
CA SER A 34 -3.22 11.93 2.52
C SER A 34 -4.71 11.81 2.88
N PHE A 35 -5.10 12.07 4.13
CA PHE A 35 -6.51 12.08 4.54
C PHE A 35 -7.36 13.17 3.85
N ARG A 36 -6.72 14.17 3.23
CA ARG A 36 -7.43 15.20 2.46
C ARG A 36 -7.86 14.70 1.08
N ILE A 37 -7.27 13.62 0.59
CA ILE A 37 -7.48 13.07 -0.75
C ILE A 37 -8.88 12.44 -0.86
N PRO A 38 -9.65 12.74 -1.92
CA PRO A 38 -10.99 12.20 -2.10
C PRO A 38 -11.07 10.67 -2.03
N MET A 39 -10.10 9.97 -2.63
CA MET A 39 -10.03 8.50 -2.60
C MET A 39 -9.82 7.94 -1.19
N VAL A 40 -8.98 8.58 -0.37
CA VAL A 40 -8.76 8.16 1.03
C VAL A 40 -10.05 8.34 1.83
N LYS A 41 -10.72 9.50 1.71
CA LYS A 41 -12.02 9.75 2.35
C LYS A 41 -13.08 8.74 1.92
N PHE A 42 -13.13 8.43 0.63
CA PHE A 42 -14.05 7.44 0.07
C PHE A 42 -13.83 6.05 0.69
N LEU A 43 -12.58 5.58 0.76
CA LEU A 43 -12.25 4.28 1.32
C LEU A 43 -12.55 4.20 2.81
N LEU A 44 -12.23 5.25 3.58
CA LEU A 44 -12.54 5.33 5.01
C LEU A 44 -14.05 5.24 5.26
N LYS A 45 -14.86 6.00 4.53
CA LYS A 45 -16.32 5.95 4.62
C LYS A 45 -16.86 4.55 4.31
N HIS A 46 -16.34 3.89 3.27
CA HIS A 46 -16.80 2.55 2.90
C HIS A 46 -16.31 1.45 3.86
N LEU A 47 -15.16 1.61 4.51
CA LEU A 47 -14.73 0.75 5.62
C LEU A 47 -15.68 0.87 6.81
N GLU A 48 -16.07 2.09 7.19
CA GLU A 48 -17.05 2.32 8.26
C GLU A 48 -18.40 1.67 7.94
N GLN A 49 -18.91 1.88 6.72
CA GLN A 49 -20.17 1.29 6.26
C GLN A 49 -20.14 -0.25 6.22
N ALA A 50 -18.97 -0.85 5.98
CA ALA A 50 -18.80 -2.30 5.98
C ALA A 50 -18.60 -2.88 7.40
N GLY A 51 -18.64 -2.06 8.45
CA GLY A 51 -18.48 -2.50 9.84
C GLY A 51 -17.02 -2.71 10.27
N CYS A 52 -16.06 -2.20 9.51
CA CYS A 52 -14.62 -2.33 9.76
C CYS A 52 -13.91 -0.97 9.77
N GLY A 53 -14.55 0.02 10.42
CA GLY A 53 -13.95 1.31 10.66
C GLY A 53 -12.57 1.20 11.30
N ILE A 54 -11.66 2.08 10.90
CA ILE A 54 -10.26 2.08 11.35
C ILE A 54 -9.97 3.29 12.23
N GLY A 55 -9.16 3.10 13.27
CA GLY A 55 -8.84 4.17 14.23
C GLY A 55 -7.64 5.04 13.82
N ASN A 56 -7.42 6.12 14.56
CA ASN A 56 -6.37 7.13 14.31
C ASN A 56 -4.92 6.60 14.29
N ARG A 57 -4.68 5.40 14.85
CA ARG A 57 -3.35 4.74 14.87
C ARG A 57 -3.21 3.59 13.88
N PHE A 58 -4.17 3.44 12.97
CA PHE A 58 -4.17 2.35 11.99
C PHE A 58 -3.10 2.53 10.91
N ILE A 59 -2.66 3.75 10.64
CA ILE A 59 -1.63 4.07 9.65
C ILE A 59 -0.47 4.76 10.37
N LYS A 60 0.74 4.24 10.20
CA LYS A 60 1.94 4.79 10.86
C LYS A 60 3.17 4.79 9.96
N ALA A 61 3.97 5.84 10.10
CA ALA A 61 5.33 5.85 9.57
C ALA A 61 6.24 4.92 10.38
N VAL A 62 7.10 4.17 9.70
CA VAL A 62 8.10 3.27 10.29
C VAL A 62 9.42 3.36 9.53
N HIS A 63 10.49 2.92 10.17
CA HIS A 63 11.76 2.69 9.50
C HIS A 63 11.81 1.23 9.04
N CYS A 64 12.27 1.00 7.82
CA CYS A 64 12.34 -0.32 7.21
C CYS A 64 13.74 -0.59 6.66
N ASP A 65 14.32 -1.73 7.06
CA ASP A 65 15.62 -2.17 6.53
C ASP A 65 15.50 -2.62 5.07
N LYS A 66 14.37 -3.23 4.73
CA LYS A 66 14.05 -3.65 3.35
C LYS A 66 13.60 -2.43 2.55
N GLN A 67 14.03 -2.37 1.28
CA GLN A 67 13.60 -1.34 0.32
C GLN A 67 12.16 -1.58 -0.15
N ILE A 68 11.20 -1.35 0.73
CA ILE A 68 9.77 -1.46 0.43
C ILE A 68 9.08 -0.15 0.80
N ALA A 69 7.99 0.17 0.10
CA ALA A 69 7.18 1.36 0.36
C ALA A 69 6.44 1.28 1.70
N GLY A 70 6.04 0.07 2.09
CA GLY A 70 5.22 -0.17 3.25
C GLY A 70 4.51 -1.51 3.13
N ASP A 71 3.67 -1.81 4.11
CA ASP A 71 2.87 -3.03 4.08
C ASP A 71 1.55 -2.86 4.86
N TYR A 72 0.63 -3.77 4.57
CA TYR A 72 -0.59 -3.96 5.34
C TYR A 72 -0.52 -5.30 6.08
N ALA A 73 -0.83 -5.27 7.38
CA ALA A 73 -0.92 -6.48 8.18
C ALA A 73 -2.28 -6.56 8.90
N ARG A 74 -2.94 -7.72 8.78
CA ARG A 74 -4.23 -7.99 9.43
C ARG A 74 -4.13 -7.73 10.94
N GLY A 75 -5.04 -6.92 11.47
CA GLY A 75 -5.08 -6.54 12.89
C GLY A 75 -3.99 -5.58 13.37
N LYS A 76 -2.95 -5.30 12.55
CA LYS A 76 -1.86 -4.36 12.89
C LYS A 76 -1.97 -3.02 12.15
N GLY A 77 -2.65 -3.00 11.01
CA GLY A 77 -2.84 -1.81 10.19
C GLY A 77 -1.81 -1.64 9.09
N ILE A 78 -1.66 -0.41 8.62
CA ILE A 78 -0.81 0.00 7.50
C ILE A 78 0.48 0.60 8.07
N ARG A 79 1.62 0.13 7.58
CA ARG A 79 2.93 0.72 7.87
C ARG A 79 3.47 1.34 6.60
N VAL A 80 3.95 2.57 6.69
CA VAL A 80 4.59 3.30 5.59
C VAL A 80 6.06 3.45 5.93
N CYS A 81 6.95 2.96 5.08
CA CYS A 81 8.39 3.01 5.31
C CYS A 81 8.94 4.39 4.92
N GLY A 82 8.96 5.32 5.88
CA GLY A 82 9.30 6.73 5.62
C GLY A 82 10.68 6.92 5.00
N ASN A 83 11.64 6.10 5.43
CA ASN A 83 13.02 6.12 4.91
C ASN A 83 13.17 5.65 3.45
N HIS A 84 12.08 5.21 2.82
CA HIS A 84 11.99 4.80 1.41
C HIS A 84 11.05 5.69 0.59
N MET A 85 10.50 6.74 1.21
CA MET A 85 9.57 7.69 0.60
C MET A 85 10.24 9.03 0.38
N ASN A 86 9.93 9.71 -0.73
CA ASN A 86 10.50 11.04 -1.03
C ASN A 86 9.42 12.08 -1.33
N ILE A 87 8.35 11.67 -2.01
CA ILE A 87 7.30 12.57 -2.49
C ILE A 87 5.93 12.19 -1.95
N GLN A 88 5.03 13.17 -1.85
CA GLN A 88 3.69 13.01 -1.30
C GLN A 88 2.88 11.94 -2.04
N ASP A 89 3.01 11.89 -3.36
CA ASP A 89 2.32 10.94 -4.24
C ASP A 89 2.60 9.46 -3.85
N GLU A 90 3.83 9.13 -3.46
CA GLU A 90 4.19 7.76 -3.05
C GLU A 90 3.52 7.37 -1.72
N VAL A 91 3.48 8.31 -0.77
CA VAL A 91 2.80 8.09 0.52
C VAL A 91 1.29 7.98 0.31
N ASP A 92 0.72 8.82 -0.55
CA ASP A 92 -0.71 8.81 -0.87
C ASP A 92 -1.13 7.46 -1.46
N GLN A 93 -0.36 6.93 -2.41
CA GLN A 93 -0.61 5.63 -3.00
C GLN A 93 -0.45 4.50 -2.00
N MET A 94 0.58 4.53 -1.16
CA MET A 94 0.77 3.51 -0.13
C MET A 94 -0.40 3.50 0.87
N VAL A 95 -0.90 4.67 1.25
CA VAL A 95 -2.09 4.81 2.10
C VAL A 95 -3.32 4.24 1.39
N ILE A 96 -3.57 4.62 0.12
CA ILE A 96 -4.72 4.13 -0.65
C ILE A 96 -4.66 2.60 -0.83
N ARG A 97 -3.50 2.07 -1.23
CA ARG A 97 -3.21 0.63 -1.37
C ARG A 97 -3.49 -0.11 -0.07
N GLY A 98 -2.95 0.38 1.05
CA GLY A 98 -3.19 -0.20 2.36
C GLY A 98 -4.68 -0.20 2.77
N LEU A 99 -5.42 0.86 2.44
CA LEU A 99 -6.86 0.95 2.70
C LEU A 99 -7.67 -0.01 1.81
N ILE A 100 -7.26 -0.22 0.56
CA ILE A 100 -7.85 -1.23 -0.32
C ILE A 100 -7.63 -2.63 0.27
N HIS A 101 -6.42 -2.94 0.75
CA HIS A 101 -6.15 -4.20 1.44
C HIS A 101 -6.97 -4.38 2.71
N ALA A 102 -7.14 -3.31 3.49
CA ALA A 102 -8.02 -3.34 4.66
C ALA A 102 -9.47 -3.63 4.28
N PHE A 103 -9.95 -3.02 3.19
CA PHE A 103 -11.30 -3.22 2.68
C PHE A 103 -11.49 -4.63 2.10
N ASP A 104 -10.52 -5.14 1.35
CA ASP A 104 -10.50 -6.52 0.86
C ASP A 104 -10.60 -7.50 2.02
N ASN A 105 -9.75 -7.33 3.04
CA ASN A 105 -9.75 -8.18 4.22
C ASN A 105 -11.07 -8.12 5.02
N CYS A 106 -11.72 -6.96 5.03
CA CYS A 106 -12.99 -6.76 5.71
C CYS A 106 -14.16 -7.41 4.98
N ARG A 107 -14.23 -7.27 3.65
CA ARG A 107 -15.40 -7.65 2.86
C ARG A 107 -15.31 -9.06 2.27
N ALA A 108 -14.11 -9.55 1.98
CA ALA A 108 -13.97 -10.82 1.27
C ALA A 108 -14.07 -12.02 2.23
N ALA A 109 -15.16 -12.78 2.11
CA ALA A 109 -15.42 -13.94 2.95
C ALA A 109 -14.36 -15.06 2.85
N ASN A 110 -13.75 -15.24 1.67
CA ASN A 110 -12.82 -16.35 1.38
C ASN A 110 -11.39 -15.88 1.05
N LEU A 111 -10.97 -14.75 1.59
CA LEU A 111 -9.65 -14.20 1.29
C LEU A 111 -8.54 -14.96 2.03
N ASN A 112 -7.59 -15.51 1.27
CA ASN A 112 -6.45 -16.24 1.80
C ASN A 112 -5.16 -15.59 1.31
N TRP A 113 -4.44 -14.94 2.22
CA TRP A 113 -3.19 -14.24 1.96
C TRP A 113 -2.04 -15.16 1.56
N ALA A 114 -2.10 -16.46 1.91
CA ALA A 114 -1.11 -17.45 1.51
C ALA A 114 -1.41 -18.07 0.13
N ASN A 115 -2.60 -17.81 -0.44
CA ASN A 115 -2.93 -18.25 -1.78
C ASN A 115 -2.42 -17.21 -2.81
N CYS A 116 -1.51 -17.63 -3.68
CA CYS A 116 -0.89 -16.75 -4.67
C CYS A 116 -1.90 -16.07 -5.61
N ALA A 117 -2.99 -16.75 -5.99
CA ALA A 117 -4.00 -16.17 -6.86
C ALA A 117 -4.80 -15.09 -6.13
N HIS A 118 -5.20 -15.32 -4.88
CA HIS A 118 -5.91 -14.33 -4.08
C HIS A 118 -5.03 -13.10 -3.82
N TYR A 119 -3.76 -13.32 -3.47
CA TYR A 119 -2.79 -12.26 -3.28
C TYR A 119 -2.58 -11.44 -4.57
N ALA A 120 -2.37 -12.09 -5.71
CA ALA A 120 -2.22 -11.42 -7.00
C ALA A 120 -3.47 -10.60 -7.37
N CYS A 121 -4.67 -11.14 -7.15
CA CYS A 121 -5.92 -10.40 -7.40
C CYS A 121 -6.02 -9.13 -6.54
N MET A 122 -5.63 -9.20 -5.27
CA MET A 122 -5.60 -8.04 -4.39
C MET A 122 -4.59 -7.00 -4.85
N GLU A 123 -3.38 -7.42 -5.23
CA GLU A 123 -2.34 -6.54 -5.72
C GLU A 123 -2.71 -5.86 -7.04
N ILE A 124 -3.33 -6.59 -7.97
CA ILE A 124 -3.84 -6.03 -9.24
C ILE A 124 -4.92 -4.97 -8.94
N ARG A 125 -5.87 -5.29 -8.05
CA ARG A 125 -6.92 -4.36 -7.64
C ARG A 125 -6.32 -3.12 -6.99
N ALA A 126 -5.37 -3.30 -6.08
CA ALA A 126 -4.73 -2.21 -5.36
C ALA A 126 -3.90 -1.34 -6.30
N GLY A 127 -3.12 -1.92 -7.22
CA GLY A 127 -2.35 -1.18 -8.22
C GLY A 127 -3.22 -0.37 -9.18
N HIS A 128 -4.37 -0.91 -9.57
CA HIS A 128 -5.32 -0.20 -10.42
C HIS A 128 -6.03 0.94 -9.68
N LEU A 129 -6.61 0.67 -8.49
CA LEU A 129 -7.44 1.65 -7.77
C LEU A 129 -6.65 2.71 -7.00
N SER A 130 -5.37 2.45 -6.69
CA SER A 130 -4.46 3.45 -6.10
C SER A 130 -3.95 4.47 -7.13
N GLY A 131 -4.07 4.17 -8.42
CA GLY A 131 -3.43 4.94 -9.48
C GLY A 131 -1.95 4.59 -9.69
N ASP A 132 -1.44 3.55 -9.01
CA ASP A 132 -0.06 3.08 -9.20
C ASP A 132 0.24 2.70 -10.65
N CYS A 133 -0.73 2.08 -11.32
CA CYS A 133 -0.67 1.69 -12.72
C CYS A 133 -1.33 2.71 -13.68
N HIS A 134 -1.53 3.96 -13.25
CA HIS A 134 -2.14 4.98 -14.09
C HIS A 134 -1.22 5.34 -15.26
N TYR A 135 -1.73 5.37 -16.49
CA TYR A 135 -0.91 5.54 -17.72
C TYR A 135 0.03 6.77 -17.69
N LYS A 136 -0.43 7.90 -17.12
CA LYS A 136 0.40 9.11 -16.96
C LYS A 136 1.67 8.83 -16.14
N ARG A 137 1.56 8.00 -15.12
CA ARG A 137 2.67 7.63 -14.25
C ARG A 137 3.62 6.66 -14.94
N GLU A 138 3.08 5.69 -15.65
CA GLU A 138 3.88 4.78 -16.49
C GLU A 138 4.66 5.56 -17.56
N LEU A 139 4.05 6.55 -18.19
CA LEU A 139 4.72 7.45 -19.11
C LEU A 139 5.86 8.23 -18.43
N LEU A 140 5.62 8.79 -17.24
CA LEU A 140 6.65 9.51 -16.46
C LEU A 140 7.79 8.60 -15.96
N ARG A 141 7.50 7.30 -15.76
CA ARG A 141 8.50 6.27 -15.47
C ARG A 141 9.28 5.82 -16.71
N GLY A 142 8.92 6.30 -17.90
CA GLY A 142 9.53 5.90 -19.17
C GLY A 142 8.98 4.60 -19.75
N PHE A 143 7.93 4.03 -19.15
CA PHE A 143 7.24 2.85 -19.67
C PHE A 143 6.24 3.27 -20.75
N VAL A 144 6.71 3.25 -22.00
CA VAL A 144 5.93 3.60 -23.20
C VAL A 144 5.42 2.38 -23.98
N LYS A 145 5.70 1.17 -23.51
CA LYS A 145 5.28 -0.07 -24.17
C LYS A 145 3.78 -0.28 -23.97
N ILE A 146 3.05 -0.55 -25.06
CA ILE A 146 1.60 -0.83 -25.04
C ILE A 146 1.31 -2.30 -24.63
N ARG A 147 2.33 -3.17 -24.67
CA ARG A 147 2.27 -4.58 -24.23
C ARG A 147 3.54 -4.99 -23.47
N GLY A 148 3.37 -5.89 -22.50
CA GLY A 148 4.44 -6.52 -21.73
C GLY A 148 4.73 -5.79 -20.41
N HIS A 149 3.89 -6.03 -19.41
CA HIS A 149 4.21 -5.76 -18.00
C HIS A 149 4.75 -7.08 -17.42
N GLU A 150 5.93 -7.47 -17.88
CA GLU A 150 6.73 -8.60 -17.34
C GLU A 150 7.92 -8.06 -16.55
#